data_AF-A0A7S2R111-F1
#
_entry.id   AF-A0A7S2R111-F1
#
_cell.length_a   1.000
_cell.length_b   1.000
_cell.length_c   1.000
_cell.angle_alpha   90.00
_cell.angle_beta   90.00
_cell.angle_gamma   90.00
#
_symmetry.space_group_name_H-M   'P 1'
#
loop_
_entity.id
_entity.type
_entity.pdbx_description
1 polymer ?
#
loop_
_entity_poly.entity_id
_entity_poly.type
_entity_poly.pdbx_seq_one_letter_code
_entity_poly.pdbx_strand_id
1 'polypeptide(L)'
;ILPPNLPDSFLGFPLGRTQVIPVNKADAPWNKDFDFETLGPIISKDGAFGETVFYHKNTKTLICTDTVLEVSDEVPPIFNDDPKPLLYHARDTITDIIEDTPETRKRGWRRVVLFGLFFQPSAIKIKDAGVAFEERRTDINSDFAGIYPWDWVGDDIASFKAIQGGLLVAPILQKLILNRVPVETLDFADRVAQWDIETIIPAHLQNNLKYTGKDYRKAFSFLEASGVPKGLPKPLDADLQTLDDAEINLLESGAINKCPPMPGGKFSREEILAQTAYNCRDKLCTSRST
;
A
#
# COMPACT_ATOMS: atom_id res chain seq x y z
N ILE A 1 -12.52 19.01 -7.33
CA ILE A 1 -11.37 19.90 -7.61
C ILE A 1 -10.14 19.04 -7.38
N LEU A 2 -9.47 18.60 -8.45
CA LEU A 2 -8.19 17.89 -8.31
C LEU A 2 -7.18 18.87 -7.68
N PRO A 3 -6.27 18.42 -6.80
CA PRO A 3 -5.21 19.29 -6.31
C PRO A 3 -4.46 19.87 -7.52
N PRO A 4 -4.16 21.18 -7.54
CA PRO A 4 -3.39 21.78 -8.61
C PRO A 4 -2.04 21.05 -8.73
N ASN A 5 -1.56 20.82 -9.96
CA ASN A 5 -0.26 20.22 -10.19
C ASN A 5 0.82 21.25 -9.84
N LEU A 6 1.18 21.31 -8.55
CA LEU A 6 2.14 22.28 -8.02
C LEU A 6 3.56 21.90 -8.46
N PRO A 7 4.46 22.88 -8.67
CA PRO A 7 5.86 22.57 -8.91
C PRO A 7 6.45 21.79 -7.74
N ASP A 8 7.35 20.83 -8.01
CA ASP A 8 8.00 19.98 -7.00
C ASP A 8 8.57 20.76 -5.80
N SER A 9 9.08 21.98 -6.04
CA SER A 9 9.59 22.86 -4.98
C SER A 9 8.55 23.32 -3.96
N PHE A 10 7.28 23.42 -4.36
CA PHE A 10 6.16 23.69 -3.45
C PHE A 10 5.74 22.45 -2.66
N LEU A 11 6.10 21.26 -3.14
CA LEU A 11 5.86 19.98 -2.46
C LEU A 11 7.03 19.58 -1.53
N GLY A 12 8.02 20.46 -1.35
CA GLY A 12 9.17 20.24 -0.48
C GLY A 12 10.38 19.58 -1.15
N PHE A 13 10.34 19.34 -2.46
CA PHE A 13 11.49 18.80 -3.19
C PHE A 13 12.47 19.92 -3.56
N PRO A 14 13.75 19.84 -3.17
CA PRO A 14 14.69 20.92 -3.44
C PRO A 14 14.94 21.11 -4.94
N LEU A 15 14.93 22.36 -5.39
CA LEU A 15 15.18 22.70 -6.79
C LEU A 15 16.55 22.17 -7.25
N GLY A 16 16.58 21.48 -8.39
CA GLY A 16 17.80 20.89 -8.96
C GLY A 16 18.34 19.65 -8.25
N ARG A 17 17.65 19.13 -7.21
CA ARG A 17 18.03 17.86 -6.53
C ARG A 17 17.14 16.67 -6.91
N THR A 18 16.01 16.92 -7.57
CA THR A 18 15.17 15.87 -8.16
C THR A 18 15.66 15.54 -9.56
N GLN A 19 15.88 14.26 -9.84
CA GLN A 19 16.32 13.77 -11.14
C GLN A 19 15.42 12.61 -11.58
N VAL A 20 15.30 12.42 -12.89
CA VAL A 20 14.55 11.30 -13.47
C VAL A 20 15.40 10.03 -13.37
N ILE A 21 14.80 8.92 -12.93
CA ILE A 21 15.44 7.61 -12.96
C ILE A 21 15.77 7.26 -14.42
N PRO A 22 17.02 6.91 -14.75
CA PRO A 22 17.39 6.61 -16.12
C PRO A 22 16.72 5.33 -16.61
N VAL A 23 16.42 5.28 -17.91
CA VAL A 23 15.83 4.09 -18.54
C VAL A 23 16.85 2.94 -18.57
N ASN A 24 18.11 3.22 -18.89
CA ASN A 24 19.15 2.19 -18.87
C ASN A 24 19.86 2.18 -17.52
N LYS A 25 20.00 0.98 -16.97
CA LYS A 25 20.72 0.76 -15.70
C LYS A 25 22.17 1.27 -15.73
N ALA A 26 22.82 1.19 -16.89
CA ALA A 26 24.19 1.65 -17.09
C ALA A 26 24.34 3.18 -16.91
N ASP A 27 23.27 3.95 -17.13
CA ASP A 27 23.30 5.41 -17.04
C ASP A 27 23.07 5.91 -15.60
N ALA A 28 22.75 5.01 -14.66
CA ALA A 28 22.55 5.37 -13.26
C ALA A 28 23.87 5.76 -12.59
N PRO A 29 23.92 6.91 -11.87
CA PRO A 29 25.15 7.35 -11.21
C PRO A 29 25.58 6.43 -10.06
N TRP A 30 24.68 5.56 -9.59
CA TRP A 30 24.91 4.54 -8.55
C TRP A 30 25.07 3.11 -9.11
N ASN A 31 25.24 2.95 -10.42
CA ASN A 31 25.26 1.64 -11.10
C ASN A 31 26.34 0.67 -10.59
N LYS A 32 27.37 1.15 -9.89
CA LYS A 32 28.41 0.32 -9.28
C LYS A 32 27.86 -0.47 -8.10
N ASP A 33 27.14 0.21 -7.21
CA ASP A 33 26.72 -0.33 -5.91
C ASP A 33 25.28 -0.86 -5.95
N PHE A 34 24.44 -0.26 -6.78
CA PHE A 34 23.02 -0.57 -6.88
C PHE A 34 22.64 -1.05 -8.29
N ASP A 35 21.70 -1.99 -8.32
CA ASP A 35 20.83 -2.24 -9.46
C ASP A 35 19.43 -1.68 -9.13
N PHE A 36 18.55 -1.55 -10.11
CA PHE A 36 17.16 -1.14 -9.89
C PHE A 36 16.23 -1.74 -10.93
N GLU A 37 14.95 -1.80 -10.58
CA GLU A 37 13.86 -2.15 -11.49
C GLU A 37 12.73 -1.16 -11.26
N THR A 38 12.07 -0.77 -12.36
CA THR A 38 10.94 0.16 -12.32
C THR A 38 9.71 -0.51 -12.92
N LEU A 39 8.59 -0.41 -12.21
CA LEU A 39 7.26 -0.75 -12.71
C LEU A 39 6.52 0.53 -13.08
N GLY A 40 5.86 0.51 -14.23
CA GLY A 40 5.01 1.60 -14.69
C GLY A 40 5.73 2.60 -15.61
N PRO A 41 5.19 3.82 -15.75
CA PRO A 41 4.02 4.32 -15.02
C PRO A 41 2.74 3.55 -15.36
N ILE A 42 1.87 3.30 -14.39
CA ILE A 42 0.50 2.79 -14.58
C ILE A 42 -0.42 4.00 -14.58
N ILE A 43 -0.95 4.36 -15.75
CA ILE A 43 -1.66 5.62 -15.96
C ILE A 43 -3.18 5.43 -15.84
N SER A 44 -3.79 6.21 -14.95
CA SER A 44 -5.24 6.38 -14.82
C SER A 44 -5.64 7.78 -15.34
N LYS A 45 -6.93 8.07 -15.38
CA LYS A 45 -7.42 9.41 -15.76
C LYS A 45 -6.93 10.48 -14.78
N ASP A 46 -6.92 10.15 -13.49
CA ASP A 46 -6.70 11.11 -12.41
C ASP A 46 -5.24 11.15 -11.93
N GLY A 47 -4.39 10.21 -12.36
CA GLY A 47 -3.00 10.17 -11.93
C GLY A 47 -2.17 9.07 -12.59
N ALA A 48 -1.00 8.81 -12.01
CA ALA A 48 -0.13 7.72 -12.40
C ALA A 48 0.52 7.11 -11.16
N PHE A 49 0.73 5.80 -11.18
CA PHE A 49 1.51 5.08 -10.19
C PHE A 49 2.80 4.58 -10.81
N GLY A 50 3.88 4.54 -10.06
CA GLY A 50 5.10 3.84 -10.45
C GLY A 50 5.80 3.33 -9.21
N GLU A 51 6.49 2.20 -9.35
CA GLU A 51 7.36 1.66 -8.30
C GLU A 51 8.78 1.67 -8.84
N THR A 52 9.76 2.03 -8.01
CA THR A 52 11.17 1.75 -8.31
C THR A 52 11.82 1.14 -7.09
N VAL A 53 12.28 -0.10 -7.24
CA VAL A 53 13.04 -0.81 -6.21
C VAL A 53 14.53 -0.71 -6.51
N PHE A 54 15.34 -0.64 -5.46
CA PHE A 54 16.80 -0.63 -5.56
C PHE A 54 17.38 -1.87 -4.90
N TYR A 55 18.35 -2.50 -5.55
CA TYR A 55 19.07 -3.64 -5.01
C TYR A 55 20.51 -3.26 -4.74
N HIS A 56 20.88 -3.17 -3.46
CA HIS A 56 22.25 -2.96 -3.04
C HIS A 56 23.03 -4.27 -3.16
N LYS A 57 23.96 -4.34 -4.11
CA LYS A 57 24.63 -5.57 -4.53
C LYS A 57 25.47 -6.20 -3.43
N ASN A 58 26.21 -5.38 -2.68
CA ASN A 58 27.17 -5.88 -1.69
C ASN A 58 26.49 -6.48 -0.45
N THR A 59 25.39 -5.87 0.03
CA THR A 59 24.65 -6.37 1.20
C THR A 59 23.41 -7.17 0.82
N LYS A 60 23.20 -7.42 -0.48
CA LYS A 60 22.06 -8.19 -0.98
C LYS A 60 20.72 -7.67 -0.48
N THR A 61 20.59 -6.34 -0.42
CA THR A 61 19.46 -5.67 0.21
C THR A 61 18.56 -5.05 -0.85
N LEU A 62 17.29 -5.45 -0.85
CA LEU A 62 16.24 -4.80 -1.62
C LEU A 62 15.67 -3.62 -0.82
N ILE A 63 15.65 -2.44 -1.41
CA ILE A 63 14.95 -1.27 -0.90
C ILE A 63 13.69 -1.10 -1.75
N CYS A 64 12.53 -1.17 -1.11
CA CYS A 64 11.23 -1.11 -1.77
C CYS A 64 10.48 0.15 -1.38
N THR A 65 9.87 0.82 -2.35
CA THR A 65 9.13 2.05 -2.10
C THR A 65 7.71 1.74 -1.64
N ASP A 66 6.87 1.11 -2.47
CA ASP A 66 5.44 1.00 -2.19
C ASP A 66 4.88 -0.43 -2.33
N THR A 67 5.56 -1.35 -3.02
CA THR A 67 4.94 -2.64 -3.38
C THR A 67 4.84 -3.65 -2.26
N VAL A 68 5.84 -3.82 -1.38
CA VAL A 68 5.77 -4.81 -0.29
C VAL A 68 5.99 -4.19 1.07
N LEU A 69 5.34 -4.76 2.09
CA LEU A 69 5.48 -4.42 3.50
C LEU A 69 5.29 -5.68 4.35
N GLU A 70 5.69 -5.62 5.63
CA GLU A 70 5.32 -6.61 6.64
C GLU A 70 4.62 -5.91 7.81
N VAL A 71 3.51 -6.50 8.24
CA VAL A 71 2.75 -6.04 9.40
C VAL A 71 3.25 -6.77 10.65
N SER A 72 3.67 -6.00 11.65
CA SER A 72 4.17 -6.50 12.94
C SER A 72 3.36 -5.93 14.10
N ASP A 73 3.24 -6.70 15.19
CA ASP A 73 2.70 -6.23 16.48
C ASP A 73 3.66 -5.27 17.23
N GLU A 74 4.88 -5.11 16.73
CA GLU A 74 5.86 -4.18 17.29
C GLU A 74 5.44 -2.74 17.02
N VAL A 75 5.21 -1.99 18.10
CA VAL A 75 4.91 -0.55 18.02
C VAL A 75 6.19 0.19 17.65
N PRO A 76 6.22 0.98 16.55
CA PRO A 76 7.42 1.70 16.13
C PRO A 76 7.97 2.63 17.23
N PRO A 77 9.30 2.70 17.42
CA PRO A 77 9.90 3.52 18.48
C PRO A 77 9.58 5.01 18.42
N ILE A 78 9.18 5.55 17.26
CA ILE A 78 8.77 6.96 17.11
C ILE A 78 7.57 7.32 18.01
N PHE A 79 6.73 6.33 18.36
CA PHE A 79 5.61 6.53 19.29
C PHE A 79 6.03 6.53 20.77
N ASN A 80 7.32 6.34 21.08
CA ASN A 80 7.84 6.61 22.42
C ASN A 80 7.93 8.11 22.69
N ASP A 81 8.17 8.91 21.65
CA ASP A 81 8.28 10.36 21.76
C ASP A 81 6.89 11.02 21.82
N ASP A 82 5.94 10.57 20.99
CA ASP A 82 4.54 11.00 21.03
C ASP A 82 3.56 9.83 20.81
N PRO A 83 2.93 9.30 21.87
CA PRO A 83 1.98 8.20 21.76
C PRO A 83 0.57 8.64 21.37
N LYS A 84 0.28 9.96 21.26
CA LYS A 84 -1.10 10.46 21.07
C LYS A 84 -1.85 9.83 19.90
N PRO A 85 -1.26 9.59 18.71
CA PRO A 85 -1.97 8.92 17.63
C PRO A 85 -2.43 7.52 18.03
N LEU A 86 -1.60 6.76 18.75
CA LEU A 86 -1.97 5.42 19.21
C LEU A 86 -3.08 5.49 20.25
N LEU A 87 -3.01 6.40 21.22
CA LEU A 87 -4.03 6.57 22.24
C LEU A 87 -5.36 7.05 21.64
N TYR A 88 -5.32 7.89 20.59
CA TYR A 88 -6.49 8.27 19.80
C TYR A 88 -7.17 7.05 19.17
N HIS A 89 -6.43 6.25 18.40
CA HIS A 89 -6.97 5.07 17.73
C HIS A 89 -7.30 3.91 18.68
N ALA A 90 -6.74 3.88 19.90
CA ALA A 90 -7.04 2.85 20.89
C ALA A 90 -8.45 2.96 21.50
N ARG A 91 -9.19 4.05 21.26
CA ARG A 91 -10.57 4.21 21.71
C ARG A 91 -11.53 3.38 20.88
N ASP A 92 -12.48 2.72 21.53
CA ASP A 92 -13.65 2.16 20.85
C ASP A 92 -14.62 3.29 20.50
N THR A 93 -14.82 4.23 21.42
CA THR A 93 -15.67 5.42 21.24
C THR A 93 -15.03 6.69 21.81
N ILE A 94 -15.56 7.88 21.47
CA ILE A 94 -15.05 9.16 21.99
C ILE A 94 -15.19 9.32 23.51
N THR A 95 -16.07 8.54 24.15
CA THR A 95 -16.25 8.60 25.60
C THR A 95 -15.21 7.81 26.38
N ASP A 96 -14.35 7.06 25.69
CA ASP A 96 -13.34 6.24 26.34
C ASP A 96 -12.19 7.10 26.88
N ILE A 97 -11.94 6.95 28.18
CA ILE A 97 -10.77 7.49 28.84
C ILE A 97 -9.67 6.43 28.75
N ILE A 98 -8.58 6.79 28.10
CA ILE A 98 -7.50 5.86 27.75
C ILE A 98 -6.26 6.17 28.59
N GLU A 99 -5.78 5.15 29.31
CA GLU A 99 -4.48 5.21 29.98
C GLU A 99 -3.36 4.79 29.03
N ASP A 100 -2.22 5.46 29.15
CA ASP A 100 -1.04 5.14 28.35
C ASP A 100 -0.31 3.91 28.92
N THR A 101 -0.65 2.74 28.37
CA THR A 101 -0.01 1.46 28.71
C THR A 101 0.52 0.76 27.45
N PRO A 102 1.49 -0.16 27.56
CA PRO A 102 1.98 -0.94 26.42
C PRO A 102 0.86 -1.67 25.66
N GLU A 103 -0.13 -2.19 26.36
CA GLU A 103 -1.28 -2.89 25.80
C GLU A 103 -2.17 -1.93 24.99
N THR A 104 -2.44 -0.75 25.54
CA THR A 104 -3.18 0.30 24.85
C THR A 104 -2.46 0.77 23.59
N ARG A 105 -1.14 1.00 23.67
CA ARG A 105 -0.34 1.39 22.50
C ARG A 105 -0.36 0.33 21.41
N LYS A 106 -0.28 -0.96 21.75
CA LYS A 106 -0.41 -2.07 20.80
C LYS A 106 -1.79 -2.10 20.12
N ARG A 107 -2.87 -1.90 20.89
CA ARG A 107 -4.22 -1.76 20.33
C ARG A 107 -4.32 -0.58 19.36
N GLY A 108 -3.80 0.58 19.77
CA GLY A 108 -3.75 1.78 18.93
C GLY A 108 -2.97 1.56 17.64
N TRP A 109 -1.80 0.92 17.73
CA TRP A 109 -0.94 0.60 16.58
C TRP A 109 -1.64 -0.30 15.57
N ARG A 110 -2.21 -1.42 16.04
CA ARG A 110 -3.03 -2.31 15.20
C ARG A 110 -4.08 -1.53 14.41
N ARG A 111 -4.80 -0.66 15.11
CA ARG A 111 -5.89 0.15 14.54
C ARG A 111 -5.41 1.21 13.55
N VAL A 112 -4.27 1.84 13.81
CA VAL A 112 -3.60 2.74 12.86
C VAL A 112 -3.20 1.99 11.59
N VAL A 113 -2.61 0.80 11.71
CA VAL A 113 -2.22 0.00 10.54
C VAL A 113 -3.44 -0.41 9.71
N LEU A 114 -4.50 -0.91 10.34
CA LEU A 114 -5.73 -1.26 9.64
C LEU A 114 -6.35 -0.05 8.92
N PHE A 115 -6.39 1.10 9.59
CA PHE A 115 -6.86 2.34 8.99
C PHE A 115 -5.97 2.76 7.80
N GLY A 116 -4.65 2.67 7.92
CA GLY A 116 -3.72 3.04 6.85
C GLY A 116 -3.79 2.14 5.62
N LEU A 117 -4.10 0.86 5.79
CA LEU A 117 -4.15 -0.12 4.69
C LEU A 117 -5.50 -0.23 4.01
N PHE A 118 -6.60 0.02 4.73
CA PHE A 118 -7.97 -0.17 4.24
C PHE A 118 -8.79 1.11 4.16
N PHE A 119 -8.34 2.21 4.80
CA PHE A 119 -9.11 3.43 5.11
C PHE A 119 -10.30 3.21 6.04
N GLN A 120 -11.14 2.22 5.74
CA GLN A 120 -12.30 1.83 6.52
C GLN A 120 -12.32 0.29 6.69
N PRO A 121 -11.50 -0.25 7.60
CA PRO A 121 -11.55 -1.68 7.90
C PRO A 121 -12.94 -2.09 8.42
N SER A 122 -13.33 -3.35 8.26
CA SER A 122 -14.64 -3.86 8.70
C SER A 122 -14.89 -3.74 10.20
N ALA A 123 -13.81 -3.57 10.98
CA ALA A 123 -13.88 -3.37 12.42
C ALA A 123 -14.38 -1.97 12.84
N ILE A 124 -14.49 -1.01 11.92
CA ILE A 124 -15.03 0.32 12.23
C ILE A 124 -16.44 0.54 11.68
N LYS A 125 -17.21 1.35 12.40
CA LYS A 125 -18.46 1.94 11.94
C LYS A 125 -18.27 3.44 11.81
N ILE A 126 -18.31 3.94 10.58
CA ILE A 126 -18.26 5.39 10.31
C ILE A 126 -19.54 6.05 10.82
N LYS A 127 -19.39 7.20 11.47
CA LYS A 127 -20.51 8.04 11.91
C LYS A 127 -20.89 9.04 10.83
N ASP A 128 -22.17 9.39 10.77
CA ASP A 128 -22.61 10.58 10.05
C ASP A 128 -21.90 11.82 10.61
N ALA A 129 -21.53 12.76 9.73
CA ALA A 129 -20.75 13.94 10.13
C ALA A 129 -21.47 14.78 11.21
N GLY A 130 -22.80 14.89 11.14
CA GLY A 130 -23.60 15.58 12.15
C GLY A 130 -23.53 14.90 13.51
N VAL A 131 -23.65 13.56 13.53
CA VAL A 131 -23.55 12.76 14.76
C VAL A 131 -22.15 12.89 15.37
N ALA A 132 -21.09 12.75 14.57
CA ALA A 132 -19.71 12.89 15.06
C ALA A 132 -19.44 14.29 15.66
N PHE A 133 -20.08 15.33 15.13
CA PHE A 133 -19.98 16.69 15.65
C PHE A 133 -20.78 16.87 16.95
N GLU A 134 -22.00 16.32 17.03
CA GLU A 134 -22.84 16.39 18.24
C GLU A 134 -22.23 15.62 19.41
N GLU A 135 -21.62 14.46 19.14
CA GLU A 135 -21.01 13.59 20.16
C GLU A 135 -19.61 14.04 20.60
N ARG A 136 -19.07 15.13 20.04
CA ARG A 136 -17.68 15.55 20.31
C ARG A 136 -17.43 15.78 21.82
N ARG A 137 -16.28 15.32 22.31
CA ARG A 137 -15.89 15.44 23.74
C ARG A 137 -14.53 16.09 23.90
N THR A 138 -14.48 17.41 23.74
CA THR A 138 -13.28 18.23 23.99
C THR A 138 -12.75 18.12 25.41
N ASP A 139 -13.62 17.74 26.36
CA ASP A 139 -13.28 17.52 27.77
C ASP A 139 -12.58 16.17 28.02
N ILE A 140 -12.75 15.18 27.13
CA ILE A 140 -12.07 13.88 27.18
C ILE A 140 -10.83 13.89 26.28
N ASN A 141 -10.97 14.39 25.06
CA ASN A 141 -9.86 14.58 24.12
C ASN A 141 -10.11 15.87 23.32
N SER A 142 -9.16 16.81 23.37
CA SER A 142 -9.26 18.07 22.62
C SER A 142 -8.79 17.98 21.17
N ASP A 143 -8.11 16.90 20.78
CA ASP A 143 -7.62 16.69 19.42
C ASP A 143 -8.78 16.73 18.43
N PHE A 144 -8.55 17.32 17.25
CA PHE A 144 -9.57 17.49 16.22
C PHE A 144 -10.88 18.12 16.75
N ALA A 145 -10.79 19.05 17.71
CA ALA A 145 -11.93 19.67 18.39
C ALA A 145 -12.87 18.67 19.10
N GLY A 146 -12.31 17.54 19.54
CA GLY A 146 -12.98 16.45 20.25
C GLY A 146 -13.85 15.56 19.36
N ILE A 147 -13.71 15.65 18.04
CA ILE A 147 -14.46 14.84 17.08
C ILE A 147 -13.82 13.46 16.98
N TYR A 148 -14.65 12.41 17.00
CA TYR A 148 -14.25 11.04 16.71
C TYR A 148 -15.22 10.46 15.67
N PRO A 149 -14.82 10.36 14.39
CA PRO A 149 -15.78 10.13 13.30
C PRO A 149 -16.13 8.66 13.04
N TRP A 150 -15.71 7.75 13.91
CA TRP A 150 -16.01 6.32 13.83
C TRP A 150 -16.06 5.71 15.23
N ASP A 151 -16.68 4.53 15.35
CA ASP A 151 -16.49 3.66 16.52
C ASP A 151 -15.83 2.35 16.08
N TRP A 152 -15.02 1.74 16.94
CA TRP A 152 -14.51 0.38 16.73
C TRP A 152 -15.50 -0.62 17.33
N VAL A 153 -16.16 -1.40 16.46
CA VAL A 153 -17.26 -2.27 16.84
C VAL A 153 -17.06 -3.73 16.41
N GLY A 154 -16.11 -3.99 15.51
CA GLY A 154 -15.81 -5.34 15.00
C GLY A 154 -14.48 -5.91 15.50
N ASP A 155 -14.11 -7.06 14.97
CA ASP A 155 -12.92 -7.82 15.38
C ASP A 155 -11.65 -7.32 14.66
N ASP A 156 -11.08 -6.23 15.18
CA ASP A 156 -9.83 -5.67 14.67
C ASP A 156 -8.64 -6.63 14.83
N ILE A 157 -8.69 -7.57 15.77
CA ILE A 157 -7.65 -8.58 15.97
C ILE A 157 -7.66 -9.59 14.80
N ALA A 158 -8.83 -10.05 14.38
CA ALA A 158 -8.95 -10.96 13.23
C ALA A 158 -8.45 -10.30 11.94
N SER A 159 -8.86 -9.06 11.68
CA SER A 159 -8.40 -8.26 10.54
C SER A 159 -6.89 -8.08 10.54
N PHE A 160 -6.30 -7.76 11.70
CA PHE A 160 -4.85 -7.58 11.81
C PHE A 160 -4.09 -8.87 11.61
N LYS A 161 -4.54 -9.97 12.21
CA LYS A 161 -3.91 -11.29 12.02
C LYS A 161 -3.95 -11.77 10.58
N ALA A 162 -5.01 -11.43 9.83
CA ALA A 162 -5.15 -11.83 8.42
C ALA A 162 -4.05 -11.22 7.52
N ILE A 163 -3.49 -10.08 7.90
CA ILE A 163 -2.44 -9.36 7.16
C ILE A 163 -1.02 -9.56 7.74
N GLN A 164 -0.85 -10.45 8.73
CA GLN A 164 0.45 -10.79 9.32
C GLN A 164 1.03 -12.10 8.78
N GLY A 165 2.32 -12.35 9.06
CA GLY A 165 2.98 -13.64 8.81
C GLY A 165 3.73 -13.75 7.48
N GLY A 166 3.98 -12.63 6.81
CA GLY A 166 4.74 -12.60 5.56
C GLY A 166 4.77 -11.22 4.91
N LEU A 167 5.37 -11.15 3.74
CA LEU A 167 5.28 -9.99 2.87
C LEU A 167 3.87 -9.85 2.30
N LEU A 168 3.35 -8.63 2.35
CA LEU A 168 2.06 -8.25 1.81
C LEU A 168 2.25 -7.08 0.84
N VAL A 169 1.58 -7.16 -0.31
CA VAL A 169 1.36 -5.99 -1.16
C VAL A 169 0.19 -5.18 -0.60
N ALA A 170 0.32 -3.87 -0.41
CA ALA A 170 -0.73 -3.09 0.24
C ALA A 170 -2.11 -3.27 -0.44
N PRO A 171 -3.22 -3.46 0.30
CA PRO A 171 -4.54 -3.77 -0.27
C PRO A 171 -5.03 -2.78 -1.33
N ILE A 172 -4.77 -1.48 -1.13
CA ILE A 172 -5.09 -0.45 -2.13
C ILE A 172 -4.40 -0.70 -3.48
N LEU A 173 -3.14 -1.13 -3.47
CA LEU A 173 -2.40 -1.47 -4.69
C LEU A 173 -2.98 -2.73 -5.33
N GLN A 174 -3.40 -3.71 -4.53
CA GLN A 174 -4.01 -4.93 -5.03
C GLN A 174 -5.34 -4.66 -5.76
N LYS A 175 -6.17 -3.78 -5.20
CA LYS A 175 -7.53 -3.53 -5.67
C LYS A 175 -7.64 -2.48 -6.76
N LEU A 176 -6.85 -1.41 -6.67
CA LEU A 176 -7.08 -0.21 -7.50
C LEU A 176 -6.01 0.03 -8.56
N ILE A 177 -4.83 -0.59 -8.44
CA ILE A 177 -3.66 -0.23 -9.27
C ILE A 177 -3.07 -1.42 -10.01
N LEU A 178 -2.45 -2.37 -9.29
CA LEU A 178 -1.60 -3.40 -9.89
C LEU A 178 -2.40 -4.45 -10.66
N ASN A 179 -3.66 -4.69 -10.27
CA ASN A 179 -4.58 -5.57 -10.98
C ASN A 179 -5.02 -5.06 -12.36
N ARG A 180 -4.68 -3.82 -12.73
CA ARG A 180 -4.97 -3.27 -14.07
C ARG A 180 -3.97 -3.72 -15.12
N VAL A 181 -2.77 -4.09 -14.71
CA VAL A 181 -1.67 -4.56 -15.57
C VAL A 181 -0.99 -5.78 -14.91
N PRO A 182 -1.74 -6.89 -14.71
CA PRO A 182 -1.27 -8.01 -13.92
C PRO A 182 -0.05 -8.70 -14.54
N VAL A 183 0.05 -8.72 -15.87
CA VAL A 183 1.19 -9.32 -16.58
C VAL A 183 2.46 -8.51 -16.35
N GLU A 184 2.40 -7.19 -16.58
CA GLU A 184 3.52 -6.27 -16.34
C GLU A 184 3.99 -6.29 -14.89
N THR A 185 3.04 -6.34 -13.96
CA THR A 185 3.33 -6.37 -12.53
C THR A 185 4.04 -7.67 -12.13
N LEU A 186 3.57 -8.82 -12.62
CA LEU A 186 4.22 -10.10 -12.33
C LEU A 186 5.59 -10.21 -13.01
N ASP A 187 5.74 -9.72 -14.24
CA ASP A 187 7.05 -9.68 -14.91
C ASP A 187 8.04 -8.80 -14.15
N PHE A 188 7.59 -7.66 -13.63
CA PHE A 188 8.41 -6.82 -12.75
C PHE A 188 8.82 -7.58 -11.49
N ALA A 189 7.86 -8.22 -10.82
CA ALA A 189 8.16 -9.01 -9.62
C ALA A 189 9.11 -10.19 -9.92
N ASP A 190 8.98 -10.83 -11.08
CA ASP A 190 9.84 -11.90 -11.56
C ASP A 190 11.27 -11.42 -11.80
N ARG A 191 11.46 -10.22 -12.39
CA ARG A 191 12.79 -9.60 -12.58
C ARG A 191 13.46 -9.28 -11.25
N VAL A 192 12.73 -8.66 -10.32
CA VAL A 192 13.24 -8.33 -8.98
C VAL A 192 13.64 -9.60 -8.23
N ALA A 193 12.83 -10.66 -8.36
CA ALA A 193 13.08 -11.93 -7.69
C ALA A 193 14.30 -12.71 -8.22
N GLN A 194 14.89 -12.30 -9.35
CA GLN A 194 16.15 -12.88 -9.84
C GLN A 194 17.36 -12.44 -9.02
N TRP A 195 17.26 -11.33 -8.28
CA TRP A 195 18.34 -10.90 -7.41
C TRP A 195 18.48 -11.84 -6.20
N ASP A 196 19.72 -12.00 -5.74
CA ASP A 196 20.07 -12.81 -4.57
C ASP A 196 19.78 -12.04 -3.27
N ILE A 197 18.50 -11.71 -3.05
CA ILE A 197 18.06 -10.88 -1.91
C ILE A 197 18.17 -11.67 -0.61
N GLU A 198 18.78 -11.06 0.40
CA GLU A 198 18.86 -11.57 1.78
C GLU A 198 18.15 -10.65 2.79
N THR A 199 17.87 -9.40 2.41
CA THR A 199 17.17 -8.44 3.27
C THR A 199 16.29 -7.52 2.45
N ILE A 200 15.10 -7.22 2.95
CA ILE A 200 14.18 -6.25 2.36
C ILE A 200 13.97 -5.10 3.35
N ILE A 201 14.09 -3.87 2.86
CA ILE A 201 13.81 -2.62 3.57
C ILE A 201 12.66 -1.93 2.83
N PRO A 202 11.41 -2.15 3.24
CA PRO A 202 10.27 -1.43 2.68
C PRO A 202 10.19 -0.01 3.27
N ALA A 203 9.63 0.93 2.52
CA ALA A 203 9.39 2.28 3.04
C ALA A 203 8.25 2.31 4.09
N HIS A 204 7.41 1.27 4.11
CA HIS A 204 6.21 1.20 4.95
C HIS A 204 6.30 0.07 5.99
N LEU A 205 5.92 0.41 7.23
CA LEU A 205 5.84 -0.50 8.39
C LEU A 205 7.19 -1.10 8.82
N GLN A 206 7.28 -2.43 8.98
CA GLN A 206 8.44 -3.09 9.56
C GLN A 206 9.64 -3.11 8.61
N ASN A 207 10.84 -2.97 9.17
CA ASN A 207 12.09 -2.85 8.40
C ASN A 207 13.09 -3.98 8.68
N ASN A 208 14.14 -4.06 7.85
CA ASN A 208 15.22 -5.07 7.95
C ASN A 208 14.73 -6.52 7.88
N LEU A 209 13.77 -6.76 6.99
CA LEU A 209 13.06 -8.03 6.88
C LEU A 209 13.95 -9.11 6.27
N LYS A 210 13.90 -10.33 6.79
CA LYS A 210 14.71 -11.47 6.33
C LYS A 210 13.91 -12.33 5.36
N TYR A 211 13.83 -11.86 4.12
CA TYR A 211 13.15 -12.50 3.01
C TYR A 211 14.03 -12.58 1.77
N THR A 212 13.70 -13.52 0.89
CA THR A 212 14.39 -13.74 -0.39
C THR A 212 13.61 -13.17 -1.56
N GLY A 213 14.23 -13.15 -2.75
CA GLY A 213 13.53 -12.79 -3.99
C GLY A 213 12.31 -13.68 -4.27
N LYS A 214 12.35 -14.95 -3.85
CA LYS A 214 11.20 -15.86 -3.97
C LYS A 214 10.03 -15.44 -3.08
N ASP A 215 10.33 -14.98 -1.87
CA ASP A 215 9.30 -14.50 -0.95
C ASP A 215 8.70 -13.18 -1.45
N TYR A 216 9.54 -12.28 -1.97
CA TYR A 216 9.10 -11.07 -2.65
C TYR A 216 8.12 -11.40 -3.79
N ARG A 217 8.46 -12.32 -4.68
CA ARG A 217 7.57 -12.71 -5.80
C ARG A 217 6.25 -13.33 -5.34
N LYS A 218 6.27 -14.14 -4.28
CA LYS A 218 5.06 -14.76 -3.71
C LYS A 218 4.06 -13.72 -3.17
N ALA A 219 4.53 -12.56 -2.71
CA ALA A 219 3.65 -11.48 -2.26
C ALA A 219 2.72 -10.97 -3.38
N PHE A 220 3.07 -11.19 -4.65
CA PHE A 220 2.28 -10.79 -5.82
C PHE A 220 1.29 -11.86 -6.30
N SER A 221 1.20 -13.02 -5.64
CA SER A 221 0.28 -14.11 -6.04
C SER A 221 -1.21 -13.74 -5.99
N PHE A 222 -1.58 -12.60 -5.42
CA PHE A 222 -2.95 -12.06 -5.50
C PHE A 222 -3.37 -11.73 -6.95
N LEU A 223 -2.42 -11.57 -7.88
CA LEU A 223 -2.68 -11.37 -9.31
C LEU A 223 -2.83 -12.67 -10.10
N GLU A 224 -2.59 -13.82 -9.48
CA GLU A 224 -2.63 -15.13 -10.13
C GLU A 224 -4.01 -15.76 -9.93
N ALA A 225 -4.50 -16.49 -10.92
CA ALA A 225 -5.81 -17.15 -10.85
C ALA A 225 -5.90 -18.20 -9.72
N SER A 226 -4.76 -18.74 -9.27
CA SER A 226 -4.67 -19.61 -8.09
C SER A 226 -4.91 -18.87 -6.77
N GLY A 227 -4.80 -17.54 -6.78
CA GLY A 227 -4.88 -16.68 -5.62
C GLY A 227 -3.68 -16.81 -4.68
N VAL A 228 -3.79 -16.12 -3.54
CA VAL A 228 -2.75 -16.11 -2.49
C VAL A 228 -2.60 -17.50 -1.85
N PRO A 229 -1.39 -18.10 -1.87
CA PRO A 229 -1.10 -19.36 -1.19
C PRO A 229 -1.44 -19.35 0.30
N LYS A 230 -1.84 -20.52 0.82
CA LYS A 230 -2.08 -20.69 2.26
C LYS A 230 -0.83 -20.35 3.08
N GLY A 231 -1.03 -19.59 4.14
CA GLY A 231 0.04 -19.20 5.07
C GLY A 231 0.72 -17.87 4.73
N LEU A 232 0.33 -17.23 3.62
CA LEU A 232 0.70 -15.85 3.34
C LEU A 232 -0.39 -14.89 3.82
N PRO A 233 -0.04 -13.63 4.13
CA PRO A 233 -1.00 -12.59 4.44
C PRO A 233 -2.07 -12.46 3.36
N LYS A 234 -3.33 -12.51 3.75
CA LYS A 234 -4.48 -12.28 2.88
C LYS A 234 -5.52 -11.47 3.65
N PRO A 235 -5.81 -10.23 3.23
CA PRO A 235 -6.89 -9.44 3.80
C PRO A 235 -8.22 -10.21 3.85
N LEU A 236 -9.01 -9.96 4.88
CA LEU A 236 -10.39 -10.45 4.93
C LEU A 236 -11.23 -9.71 3.89
N ASP A 237 -12.14 -10.42 3.23
CA ASP A 237 -13.00 -9.83 2.20
C ASP A 237 -13.81 -8.65 2.78
N ALA A 238 -14.24 -8.73 4.04
CA ALA A 238 -14.95 -7.66 4.72
C ALA A 238 -14.13 -6.36 4.85
N ASP A 239 -12.80 -6.46 5.03
CA ASP A 239 -11.92 -5.29 5.13
C ASP A 239 -11.64 -4.66 3.76
N LEU A 240 -11.86 -5.39 2.67
CA LEU A 240 -11.71 -4.89 1.30
C LEU A 240 -12.94 -4.14 0.79
N GLN A 241 -14.09 -4.22 1.47
CA GLN A 241 -15.36 -3.71 0.97
C GLN A 241 -15.29 -2.24 0.53
N THR A 242 -14.66 -1.36 1.30
CA THR A 242 -14.53 0.06 0.92
C THR A 242 -13.66 0.24 -0.33
N LEU A 243 -12.64 -0.60 -0.53
CA LEU A 243 -11.84 -0.59 -1.75
C LEU A 243 -12.61 -1.17 -2.93
N ASP A 244 -13.45 -2.17 -2.72
CA ASP A 244 -14.37 -2.73 -3.73
C ASP A 244 -15.40 -1.68 -4.18
N ASP A 245 -16.00 -0.97 -3.23
CA ASP A 245 -16.94 0.12 -3.52
C ASP A 245 -16.25 1.29 -4.25
N ALA A 246 -15.03 1.61 -3.84
CA ALA A 246 -14.21 2.61 -4.54
C ALA A 246 -13.88 2.16 -5.97
N GLU A 247 -13.55 0.88 -6.19
CA GLU A 247 -13.32 0.32 -7.52
C GLU A 247 -14.54 0.53 -8.43
N ILE A 248 -15.76 0.22 -7.94
CA ILE A 248 -17.00 0.41 -8.71
C ILE A 248 -17.16 1.88 -9.12
N ASN A 249 -17.07 2.81 -8.18
CA ASN A 249 -17.23 4.24 -8.45
C ASN A 249 -16.15 4.78 -9.41
N LEU A 250 -14.91 4.31 -9.28
CA LEU A 250 -13.80 4.71 -10.15
C LEU A 250 -13.97 4.13 -11.57
N LEU A 251 -14.55 2.95 -11.72
CA LEU A 251 -14.90 2.39 -13.03
C LEU A 251 -16.04 3.18 -13.68
N GLU A 252 -17.10 3.50 -12.93
CA GLU A 252 -18.26 4.25 -13.44
C GLU A 252 -17.89 5.68 -13.88
N SER A 253 -16.99 6.34 -13.16
CA SER A 253 -16.46 7.65 -13.52
C SER A 253 -15.42 7.63 -14.66
N GLY A 254 -15.00 6.44 -15.08
CA GLY A 254 -13.92 6.23 -16.05
C GLY A 254 -12.55 6.66 -15.53
N ALA A 255 -12.38 6.72 -14.21
CA ALA A 255 -11.11 7.05 -13.57
C ALA A 255 -10.07 5.96 -13.78
N ILE A 256 -10.49 4.69 -13.66
CA ILE A 256 -9.66 3.50 -13.87
C ILE A 256 -10.25 2.58 -14.94
N ASN A 257 -9.42 1.68 -15.49
CA ASN A 257 -9.83 0.70 -16.48
C ASN A 257 -10.38 -0.58 -15.83
N LYS A 258 -11.13 -1.39 -16.58
CA LYS A 258 -11.49 -2.75 -16.13
C LYS A 258 -10.25 -3.63 -15.99
N CYS A 259 -10.24 -4.52 -15.00
CA CYS A 259 -9.20 -5.53 -14.88
C CYS A 259 -9.27 -6.49 -16.07
N PRO A 260 -8.15 -6.80 -16.74
CA PRO A 260 -8.08 -7.94 -17.64
C PRO A 260 -8.15 -9.24 -16.81
N PRO A 261 -8.30 -10.42 -17.45
CA PRO A 261 -8.25 -11.69 -16.73
C PRO A 261 -6.91 -11.92 -16.02
N MET A 262 -6.94 -12.64 -14.90
CA MET A 262 -5.73 -12.97 -14.14
C MET A 262 -4.87 -14.03 -14.86
N PRO A 263 -3.53 -13.86 -14.87
CA PRO A 263 -2.58 -14.88 -15.30
C PRO A 263 -2.73 -16.23 -14.58
N GLY A 264 -2.36 -17.32 -15.25
CA GLY A 264 -2.46 -18.69 -14.72
C GLY A 264 -3.86 -19.29 -14.76
N GLY A 265 -4.84 -18.58 -15.33
CA GLY A 265 -6.20 -19.05 -15.53
C GLY A 265 -6.44 -19.67 -16.92
N LYS A 266 -7.66 -19.48 -17.44
CA LYS A 266 -8.09 -20.01 -18.75
C LYS A 266 -7.60 -19.22 -19.97
N PHE A 267 -7.06 -18.02 -19.77
CA PHE A 267 -6.61 -17.13 -20.84
C PHE A 267 -5.10 -17.21 -20.98
N SER A 268 -4.60 -17.16 -22.22
CA SER A 268 -3.18 -17.05 -22.50
C SER A 268 -2.63 -15.68 -22.10
N ARG A 269 -1.31 -15.57 -21.98
CA ARG A 269 -0.63 -14.28 -21.73
C ARG A 269 -0.99 -13.25 -22.80
N GLU A 270 -0.99 -13.65 -24.07
CA GLU A 270 -1.31 -12.80 -25.21
C GLU A 270 -2.77 -12.31 -25.16
N GLU A 271 -3.70 -13.19 -24.78
CA GLU A 271 -5.12 -12.82 -24.63
C GLU A 271 -5.34 -11.83 -23.48
N ILE A 272 -4.58 -11.96 -22.39
CA ILE A 272 -4.63 -11.02 -21.27
C ILE A 272 -4.06 -9.66 -21.69
N LEU A 273 -2.89 -9.65 -22.34
CA LEU A 273 -2.25 -8.43 -22.84
C LEU A 273 -3.16 -7.70 -23.84
N ALA A 274 -3.87 -8.43 -24.71
CA ALA A 274 -4.82 -7.86 -25.66
C ALA A 274 -6.07 -7.24 -24.99
N GLN A 275 -6.45 -7.72 -23.81
CA GLN A 275 -7.55 -7.18 -23.01
C GLN A 275 -7.11 -6.11 -22.01
N THR A 276 -5.80 -5.93 -21.83
CA THR A 276 -5.24 -4.94 -20.91
C THR A 276 -5.32 -3.55 -21.52
N ALA A 277 -5.82 -2.60 -20.76
CA ALA A 277 -5.97 -1.22 -21.20
C ALA A 277 -4.72 -0.40 -20.85
N TYR A 278 -4.12 0.24 -21.85
CA TYR A 278 -2.92 1.06 -21.70
C TYR A 278 -3.22 2.51 -22.05
N ASN A 279 -2.93 3.41 -21.12
CA ASN A 279 -3.16 4.85 -21.26
C ASN A 279 -1.83 5.60 -21.43
N CYS A 280 -1.93 6.82 -21.93
CA CYS A 280 -0.82 7.76 -22.01
C CYS A 280 -1.24 9.11 -21.42
N ARG A 281 -0.30 9.82 -20.80
CA ARG A 281 -0.46 11.18 -20.29
C ARG A 281 0.85 11.94 -20.52
N ASP A 282 0.76 13.14 -21.08
CA ASP A 282 1.90 14.04 -21.30
C ASP A 282 3.12 13.36 -21.95
N LYS A 283 2.87 12.53 -22.98
CA LYS A 283 3.85 11.73 -23.76
C LYS A 283 4.49 10.55 -23.00
N LEU A 284 4.12 10.30 -21.75
CA LEU A 284 4.44 9.06 -21.04
C LEU A 284 3.28 8.08 -21.24
N CYS A 285 3.61 6.82 -21.51
CA CYS A 285 2.63 5.75 -21.70
C CYS A 285 2.94 4.60 -20.74
N THR A 286 1.91 3.87 -20.33
CA THR A 286 2.13 2.60 -19.62
C THR A 286 2.94 1.64 -20.49
N SER A 287 4.11 1.24 -20.01
CA SER A 287 4.96 0.24 -20.65
C SER A 287 4.21 -1.09 -20.78
N ARG A 288 4.28 -1.70 -21.95
CA ARG A 288 3.67 -3.00 -22.23
C ARG A 288 4.70 -4.09 -22.08
N SER A 289 4.34 -5.18 -21.43
CA SER A 289 5.15 -6.39 -21.47
C SER A 289 5.16 -6.98 -22.88
N THR A 290 6.34 -7.42 -23.32
CA THR A 290 6.54 -8.16 -24.57
C THR A 290 6.30 -9.65 -24.39
#